data_AF-A0A817UZM3-F1
#
_entry.id   AF-A0A817UZM3-F1
#
_cell.length_a   1.000
_cell.length_b   1.000
_cell.length_c   1.000
_cell.angle_alpha   90.00
_cell.angle_beta   90.00
_cell.angle_gamma   90.00
#
_symmetry.space_group_name_H-M   'P 1'
#
loop_
_entity.id
_entity.type
_entity.pdbx_description
1 polymer ?
#
loop_
_entity_poly.entity_id
_entity_poly.type
_entity_poly.pdbx_seq_one_letter_code
_entity_poly.pdbx_strand_id
1 'polypeptide(L)'
;MSTLSIPPLVQLSILVLLSILFIWIYQSCSQSTVSHSTASQSIILPINSGCQQSLVESDEFICEPDSLWNERKHVYHAQDKENMMKRKDAIYFLSNWEPNFHCSHARRIGDMGDGGKWVCDPYRLKSRHDCLVYSVGSRGDFSFENYMKKLMPQCEIHAFDKILYSCPIKTCSFHQIIFGTGIEPNGSKNWMTIIQELNHINRSIDILKIDIEGSEYSFFPLLFNSNKISFPRQILVELHPINVSIVHGFFDLLRNNNYVIFNKENNLLAGPYFFEYGFLKLNPHFFIQSHDSKVKK
;
A
#
# COMPACT_ATOMS: atom_id res chain seq x y z
N MET A 1 -68.12 25.02 -1.55
CA MET A 1 -66.96 24.61 -0.74
C MET A 1 -66.97 25.43 0.54
N SER A 2 -67.57 24.90 1.61
CA SER A 2 -67.61 25.57 2.92
C SER A 2 -66.35 25.24 3.70
N THR A 3 -65.50 26.23 3.93
CA THR A 3 -64.30 26.13 4.75
C THR A 3 -64.69 26.00 6.22
N LEU A 4 -64.33 24.89 6.87
CA LEU A 4 -64.45 24.75 8.31
C LEU A 4 -63.43 25.69 8.99
N SER A 5 -63.92 26.80 9.54
CA SER A 5 -63.15 27.67 10.43
C SER A 5 -63.09 27.03 11.82
N ILE A 6 -61.88 26.68 12.27
CA ILE A 6 -61.66 26.16 13.62
C ILE A 6 -61.94 27.29 14.63
N PRO A 7 -62.73 27.06 15.69
CA PRO A 7 -63.03 28.09 16.68
C PRO A 7 -61.75 28.61 17.36
N PRO A 8 -61.66 29.91 17.67
CA PRO A 8 -60.46 30.53 18.28
C PRO A 8 -59.99 29.83 19.57
N LEU A 9 -60.93 29.30 20.36
CA LEU A 9 -60.63 28.55 21.58
C LEU A 9 -59.88 27.23 21.32
N VAL A 10 -60.20 26.56 20.21
CA VAL A 10 -59.55 25.29 19.79
C VAL A 10 -58.16 25.58 19.25
N GLN A 11 -57.98 26.70 18.55
CA GLN A 11 -56.68 27.14 18.05
C GLN A 11 -55.72 27.52 19.19
N LEU A 12 -56.24 28.16 20.25
CA LEU A 12 -55.47 28.51 21.45
C LEU A 12 -55.04 27.26 22.22
N SER A 13 -55.92 26.26 22.35
CA SER A 13 -55.61 25.01 23.06
C SER A 13 -54.61 24.13 22.29
N ILE A 14 -54.66 24.12 20.95
CA ILE A 14 -53.63 23.47 20.12
C ILE A 14 -52.27 24.14 20.29
N LEU A 15 -52.21 25.48 20.29
CA LEU A 15 -50.96 26.23 20.49
C LEU A 15 -50.34 25.98 21.88
N VAL A 16 -51.18 25.86 22.92
CA VAL A 16 -50.72 25.53 24.28
C VAL A 16 -50.20 24.09 24.37
N LEU A 17 -50.86 23.13 23.71
CA LEU A 17 -50.38 21.75 23.66
C LEU A 17 -49.04 21.63 22.93
N LEU A 18 -48.87 22.34 21.81
CA LEU A 18 -47.62 22.36 21.05
C LEU A 18 -46.47 23.02 21.84
N SER A 19 -46.73 24.08 22.60
CA SER A 19 -45.70 24.72 23.43
C SER A 19 -45.30 23.86 24.62
N ILE A 20 -46.24 23.16 25.25
CA ILE A 20 -45.94 22.18 26.31
C ILE A 20 -45.10 21.02 25.75
N LEU A 21 -45.45 20.50 24.57
CA LEU A 21 -44.68 19.44 23.92
C LEU A 21 -43.25 19.90 23.59
N PHE A 22 -43.10 21.15 23.12
CA PHE A 22 -41.79 21.72 22.82
C PHE A 22 -40.93 21.92 24.06
N ILE A 23 -41.53 22.38 25.18
CA ILE A 23 -40.85 22.49 26.48
C ILE A 23 -40.44 21.12 27.00
N TRP A 24 -41.30 20.10 26.85
CA TRP A 24 -40.99 18.73 27.28
C TRP A 24 -39.84 18.12 26.47
N ILE A 25 -39.86 18.27 25.13
CA ILE A 25 -38.76 17.82 24.25
C ILE A 25 -37.47 18.56 24.59
N TYR A 26 -37.53 19.88 24.82
CA TYR A 26 -36.36 20.68 25.19
C TYR A 26 -35.76 20.25 26.54
N GLN A 27 -36.59 20.00 27.55
CA GLN A 27 -36.14 19.52 28.86
C GLN A 27 -35.60 18.09 28.82
N SER A 28 -36.18 17.19 28.01
CA SER A 28 -35.63 15.85 27.80
C SER A 28 -34.29 15.88 27.05
N CYS A 29 -34.06 16.87 26.18
CA CYS A 29 -32.82 17.03 25.45
C CYS A 29 -31.71 17.73 26.26
N SER A 30 -32.06 18.48 27.32
CA SER A 30 -31.11 19.21 28.17
C SER A 30 -30.59 18.41 29.38
N GLN A 31 -31.09 17.19 29.63
CA GLN A 31 -30.69 16.34 30.76
C GLN A 31 -29.65 15.27 30.43
N SER A 32 -29.06 15.27 29.23
CA SER A 32 -27.83 14.52 28.94
C SER A 32 -26.60 15.26 29.50
N THR A 33 -26.57 15.46 30.81
CA THR A 33 -25.35 15.84 31.53
C THR A 33 -24.41 14.64 31.54
N VAL A 34 -23.39 14.70 30.68
CA VAL A 34 -22.19 13.87 30.76
C VAL A 34 -21.57 14.09 32.13
N SER A 35 -21.60 13.07 32.98
CA SER A 35 -20.85 13.06 34.24
C SER A 35 -19.36 13.06 33.91
N HIS A 36 -18.72 14.22 34.09
CA HIS A 36 -17.26 14.29 34.15
C HIS A 36 -16.79 13.61 35.44
N SER A 37 -16.40 12.34 35.36
CA SER A 37 -15.58 11.71 36.39
C SER A 37 -14.13 12.14 36.21
N THR A 38 -13.71 13.10 37.04
CA THR A 38 -12.29 13.34 37.32
C THR A 38 -11.77 12.21 38.20
N ALA A 39 -11.20 11.18 37.57
CA ALA A 39 -10.29 10.26 38.21
C ALA A 39 -9.24 9.83 37.18
N SER A 40 -8.10 10.51 37.23
CA SER A 40 -6.86 10.07 36.60
C SER A 40 -6.40 8.76 37.24
N GLN A 41 -6.93 7.65 36.75
CA GLN A 41 -6.24 6.37 36.79
C GLN A 41 -6.10 5.93 35.34
N SER A 42 -4.87 5.99 34.85
CA SER A 42 -4.46 5.27 33.66
C SER A 42 -4.67 3.78 33.94
N ILE A 43 -5.89 3.30 33.69
CA ILE A 43 -6.13 1.90 33.44
C ILE A 43 -5.51 1.65 32.07
N ILE A 44 -4.20 1.37 32.06
CA ILE A 44 -3.58 0.64 30.98
C ILE A 44 -4.21 -0.75 31.08
N LEU A 45 -5.36 -0.94 30.42
CA LEU A 45 -5.76 -2.27 30.01
C LEU A 45 -4.59 -2.76 29.16
N PRO A 46 -3.92 -3.87 29.49
CA PRO A 46 -2.95 -4.44 28.58
C PRO A 46 -3.77 -4.80 27.35
N ILE A 47 -3.59 -4.06 26.25
CA ILE A 47 -4.03 -4.53 24.96
C ILE A 47 -3.14 -5.75 24.72
N ASN A 48 -3.60 -6.91 25.16
CA ASN A 48 -3.14 -8.17 24.64
C ASN A 48 -3.69 -8.19 23.21
N SER A 49 -3.09 -7.39 22.33
CA SER A 49 -3.57 -7.10 20.97
C SER A 49 -3.62 -8.34 20.12
N GLY A 50 -3.12 -9.47 20.66
CA GLY A 50 -3.09 -10.77 20.03
C GLY A 50 -2.47 -10.69 18.66
N CYS A 51 -1.65 -9.68 18.38
CA CYS A 51 -1.06 -9.41 17.07
C CYS A 51 0.47 -9.38 17.14
N GLN A 52 1.04 -9.85 18.26
CA GLN A 52 2.49 -9.87 18.50
C GLN A 52 3.22 -10.62 17.38
N GLN A 53 2.64 -11.72 16.88
CA GLN A 53 3.24 -12.47 15.78
C GLN A 53 3.24 -11.64 14.49
N SER A 54 2.10 -11.04 14.13
CA SER A 54 2.00 -10.22 12.91
C SER A 54 2.95 -9.02 12.93
N LEU A 55 3.12 -8.36 14.08
CA LEU A 55 4.05 -7.25 14.24
C LEU A 55 5.49 -7.71 14.00
N VAL A 56 5.93 -8.82 14.61
CA VAL A 56 7.27 -9.34 14.39
C VAL A 56 7.48 -9.77 12.94
N GLU A 57 6.53 -10.50 12.37
CA GLU A 57 6.66 -11.10 11.04
C GLU A 57 6.47 -10.09 9.88
N SER A 58 5.96 -8.88 10.17
CA SER A 58 5.81 -7.79 9.20
C SER A 58 6.74 -6.61 9.45
N ASP A 59 7.69 -6.70 10.38
CA ASP A 59 8.53 -5.59 10.85
C ASP A 59 7.67 -4.37 11.28
N GLU A 60 6.70 -4.63 12.15
CA GLU A 60 5.75 -3.67 12.72
C GLU A 60 4.80 -3.01 11.70
N PHE A 61 4.77 -3.49 10.46
CA PHE A 61 3.92 -2.94 9.41
C PHE A 61 2.45 -3.35 9.57
N ILE A 62 2.15 -4.56 10.04
CA ILE A 62 0.80 -5.10 10.16
C ILE A 62 0.58 -5.57 11.60
N CYS A 63 -0.47 -5.06 12.23
CA CYS A 63 -1.08 -5.64 13.43
C CYS A 63 -2.42 -6.26 13.03
N GLU A 64 -2.48 -7.58 13.10
CA GLU A 64 -3.65 -8.42 12.85
C GLU A 64 -3.65 -9.56 13.89
N PRO A 65 -4.80 -10.01 14.41
CA PRO A 65 -4.85 -11.15 15.33
C PRO A 65 -4.04 -12.36 14.83
N ASP A 66 -3.28 -12.98 15.71
CA ASP A 66 -2.34 -14.07 15.42
C ASP A 66 -3.08 -15.27 14.81
N SER A 67 -4.35 -15.48 15.16
CA SER A 67 -5.19 -16.49 14.52
C SER A 67 -5.40 -16.21 13.02
N LEU A 68 -5.70 -14.97 12.65
CA LEU A 68 -5.85 -14.55 11.25
C LEU A 68 -4.50 -14.49 10.53
N TRP A 69 -3.45 -14.05 11.23
CA TRP A 69 -2.10 -14.04 10.68
C TRP A 69 -1.61 -15.46 10.37
N ASN A 70 -1.90 -16.44 11.22
CA ASN A 70 -1.58 -17.85 10.96
C ASN A 70 -2.37 -18.43 9.78
N GLU A 71 -3.65 -18.07 9.62
CA GLU A 71 -4.44 -18.45 8.43
C GLU A 71 -3.83 -17.85 7.15
N ARG A 72 -3.42 -16.58 7.20
CA ARG A 72 -2.71 -15.92 6.11
C ARG A 72 -1.40 -16.63 5.75
N LYS A 73 -0.61 -17.08 6.73
CA LYS A 73 0.60 -17.88 6.48
C LYS A 73 0.26 -19.21 5.81
N HIS A 74 -0.81 -19.88 6.24
CA HIS A 74 -1.29 -21.12 5.65
C HIS A 74 -1.62 -20.94 4.15
N VAL A 75 -2.42 -19.92 3.82
CA VAL A 75 -2.77 -19.57 2.43
C VAL A 75 -1.52 -19.18 1.63
N TYR A 76 -0.62 -18.38 2.19
CA TYR A 76 0.64 -18.02 1.55
C TYR A 76 1.44 -19.25 1.13
N HIS A 77 1.67 -20.20 2.05
CA HIS A 77 2.48 -21.38 1.73
C HIS A 77 1.84 -22.27 0.66
N ALA A 78 0.51 -22.40 0.66
CA ALA A 78 -0.20 -23.14 -0.36
C ALA A 78 -0.05 -22.48 -1.75
N GLN A 79 -0.27 -21.17 -1.83
CA GLN A 79 -0.18 -20.43 -3.09
C GLN A 79 1.27 -20.25 -3.58
N ASP A 80 2.24 -20.07 -2.68
CA ASP A 80 3.66 -20.01 -3.02
C ASP A 80 4.12 -21.32 -3.68
N LYS A 81 3.71 -22.48 -3.15
CA LYS A 81 4.01 -23.77 -3.77
C LYS A 81 3.46 -23.89 -5.19
N GLU A 82 2.24 -23.41 -5.43
CA GLU A 82 1.62 -23.35 -6.76
C GLU A 82 2.40 -22.43 -7.70
N ASN A 83 2.79 -21.24 -7.23
CA ASN A 83 3.55 -20.27 -8.01
C ASN A 83 4.94 -20.79 -8.44
N MET A 84 5.52 -21.72 -7.67
CA MET A 84 6.80 -22.35 -8.02
C MET A 84 6.70 -23.39 -9.14
N MET A 85 5.49 -23.75 -9.59
CA MET A 85 5.31 -24.62 -10.75
C MET A 85 5.55 -23.81 -12.04
N LYS A 86 6.75 -23.96 -12.62
CA LYS A 86 7.19 -23.21 -13.81
C LYS A 86 6.49 -23.67 -15.10
N ARG A 87 5.23 -23.26 -15.28
CA ARG A 87 4.44 -23.55 -16.48
C ARG A 87 4.96 -22.74 -17.66
N LYS A 88 5.18 -23.40 -18.79
CA LYS A 88 5.56 -22.75 -20.07
C LYS A 88 4.30 -22.50 -20.89
N ASP A 89 3.52 -21.50 -20.48
CA ASP A 89 2.25 -21.16 -21.10
C ASP A 89 2.40 -20.05 -22.15
N ALA A 90 1.61 -20.12 -23.23
CA ALA A 90 1.47 -19.06 -24.22
C ALA A 90 0.78 -17.81 -23.65
N ILE A 91 0.02 -17.96 -22.57
CA ILE A 91 -0.60 -16.87 -21.80
C ILE A 91 0.02 -16.74 -20.40
N TYR A 92 1.35 -16.70 -20.34
CA TYR A 92 2.16 -16.77 -19.12
C TYR A 92 1.58 -16.04 -17.90
N PHE A 93 1.37 -14.73 -18.01
CA PHE A 93 0.91 -13.93 -16.88
C PHE A 93 -0.53 -14.25 -16.48
N LEU A 94 -1.37 -14.83 -17.34
CA LEU A 94 -2.70 -15.27 -16.94
C LEU A 94 -2.68 -16.57 -16.12
N SER A 95 -1.61 -17.35 -16.19
CA SER A 95 -1.54 -18.68 -15.55
C SER A 95 -0.41 -18.86 -14.53
N ASN A 96 0.40 -17.83 -14.29
CA ASN A 96 1.53 -17.88 -13.37
C ASN A 96 1.56 -16.70 -12.40
N TRP A 97 2.23 -16.93 -11.27
CA TRP A 97 2.50 -15.94 -10.22
C TRP A 97 1.25 -15.19 -9.79
N GLU A 98 0.35 -15.90 -9.10
CA GLU A 98 -0.84 -15.30 -8.50
C GLU A 98 -0.52 -14.66 -7.15
N PRO A 99 -1.34 -13.69 -6.69
CA PRO A 99 -1.21 -13.13 -5.35
C PRO A 99 -1.19 -14.23 -4.28
N ASN A 100 -0.11 -14.30 -3.52
CA ASN A 100 0.08 -15.24 -2.40
C ASN A 100 -0.07 -14.55 -1.04
N PHE A 101 -0.47 -13.28 -1.02
CA PHE A 101 -0.72 -12.51 0.20
C PHE A 101 -1.93 -11.60 0.03
N HIS A 102 -2.84 -11.56 1.00
CA HIS A 102 -4.02 -10.70 0.92
C HIS A 102 -3.83 -9.37 1.66
N CYS A 103 -3.66 -8.24 0.99
CA CYS A 103 -3.61 -6.95 1.70
C CYS A 103 -5.03 -6.37 1.93
N SER A 104 -5.55 -6.50 3.15
CA SER A 104 -6.94 -6.13 3.51
C SER A 104 -7.29 -4.65 3.25
N HIS A 105 -6.28 -3.77 3.26
CA HIS A 105 -6.44 -2.34 3.01
C HIS A 105 -5.69 -1.89 1.74
N ALA A 106 -5.54 -2.79 0.76
CA ALA A 106 -5.02 -2.40 -0.54
C ALA A 106 -5.92 -1.33 -1.18
N ARG A 107 -5.30 -0.31 -1.76
CA ARG A 107 -6.01 0.76 -2.46
C ARG A 107 -5.24 1.17 -3.69
N ARG A 108 -5.97 1.35 -4.80
CA ARG A 108 -5.41 1.92 -6.02
C ARG A 108 -5.22 3.43 -5.88
N ILE A 109 -4.02 3.90 -6.20
CA ILE A 109 -3.62 5.31 -6.10
C ILE A 109 -3.21 5.79 -7.50
N GLY A 110 -3.71 6.95 -7.92
CA GLY A 110 -3.61 7.43 -9.30
C GLY A 110 -4.89 7.21 -10.10
N ASP A 111 -4.83 7.49 -11.40
CA ASP A 111 -5.99 7.46 -12.28
C ASP A 111 -6.45 6.04 -12.58
N MET A 112 -7.77 5.79 -12.64
CA MET A 112 -8.35 4.48 -12.97
C MET A 112 -7.93 4.02 -14.37
N GLY A 113 -7.49 2.76 -14.51
CA GLY A 113 -6.96 2.23 -15.77
C GLY A 113 -5.44 2.19 -15.78
N ASP A 114 -4.81 2.97 -16.64
CA ASP A 114 -3.35 3.09 -16.73
C ASP A 114 -2.81 4.19 -15.78
N GLY A 115 -1.52 4.15 -15.47
CA GLY A 115 -0.80 5.13 -14.63
C GLY A 115 -0.92 4.92 -13.11
N GLY A 116 -2.11 4.63 -12.61
CA GLY A 116 -2.33 4.34 -11.18
C GLY A 116 -1.88 2.93 -10.77
N LYS A 117 -1.40 2.76 -9.53
CA LYS A 117 -0.88 1.48 -9.00
C LYS A 117 -1.57 1.09 -7.68
N TRP A 118 -1.66 -0.20 -7.38
CA TRP A 118 -2.17 -0.69 -6.09
C TRP A 118 -1.12 -0.58 -4.98
N VAL A 119 -1.46 0.13 -3.89
CA VAL A 119 -0.62 0.25 -2.69
C VAL A 119 -1.24 -0.58 -1.58
N CYS A 120 -0.43 -1.40 -0.90
CA CYS A 120 -0.88 -2.12 0.28
C CYS A 120 -0.92 -1.19 1.49
N ASP A 121 -2.12 -0.99 2.04
CA ASP A 121 -2.39 -0.21 3.23
C ASP A 121 -1.71 1.18 3.26
N PRO A 122 -2.06 2.08 2.32
CA PRO A 122 -1.56 3.44 2.34
C PRO A 122 -2.05 4.23 3.56
N TYR A 123 -3.03 3.74 4.32
CA TYR A 123 -3.49 4.40 5.54
C TYR A 123 -2.41 4.34 6.64
N ARG A 124 -1.72 3.21 6.80
CA ARG A 124 -0.60 3.08 7.74
C ARG A 124 0.59 3.98 7.40
N LEU A 125 0.78 4.32 6.13
CA LEU A 125 1.80 5.29 5.72
C LEU A 125 1.44 6.74 6.12
N LYS A 126 0.16 7.06 6.36
CA LYS A 126 -0.25 8.41 6.81
C LYS A 126 0.29 8.79 8.18
N SER A 127 0.49 7.82 9.07
CA SER A 127 1.06 8.07 10.40
C SER A 127 2.59 8.17 10.39
N ARG A 128 3.24 7.91 9.25
CA ARG A 128 4.69 8.07 9.10
C ARG A 128 5.04 9.47 8.63
N HIS A 129 5.82 10.19 9.43
CA HIS A 129 6.31 11.53 9.10
C HIS A 129 7.50 11.51 8.12
N ASP A 130 8.19 10.38 8.01
CA ASP A 130 9.41 10.21 7.21
C ASP A 130 9.19 9.45 5.89
N CYS A 131 7.92 9.31 5.49
CA CYS A 131 7.50 8.55 4.31
C CYS A 131 8.29 8.93 3.05
N LEU A 132 8.83 7.93 2.36
CA LEU A 132 9.67 8.11 1.18
C LEU A 132 9.18 7.26 0.00
N VAL A 133 8.91 7.93 -1.13
CA VAL A 133 8.40 7.32 -2.36
C VAL A 133 9.34 7.59 -3.51
N TYR A 134 9.79 6.53 -4.18
CA TYR A 134 10.49 6.61 -5.45
C TYR A 134 9.53 6.16 -6.56
N SER A 135 9.34 7.01 -7.56
CA SER A 135 8.52 6.72 -8.75
C SER A 135 9.38 6.81 -9.99
N VAL A 136 9.59 5.69 -10.66
CA VAL A 136 10.57 5.56 -11.75
C VAL A 136 9.83 5.25 -13.04
N GLY A 137 10.13 6.02 -14.08
CA GLY A 137 9.47 5.96 -15.39
C GLY A 137 8.07 6.54 -15.37
N SER A 138 7.95 7.79 -14.93
CA SER A 138 6.67 8.51 -14.94
C SER A 138 6.19 8.82 -16.37
N ARG A 139 7.08 8.91 -17.37
CA ARG A 139 6.75 9.25 -18.76
C ARG A 139 5.89 10.52 -18.92
N GLY A 140 6.04 11.46 -17.98
CA GLY A 140 5.27 12.70 -17.91
C GLY A 140 3.86 12.55 -17.33
N ASP A 141 3.41 11.34 -17.01
CA ASP A 141 2.21 11.11 -16.20
C ASP A 141 2.58 11.14 -14.72
N PHE A 142 2.01 12.10 -14.00
CA PHE A 142 2.19 12.30 -12.57
C PHE A 142 0.92 12.00 -11.75
N SER A 143 -0.06 11.28 -12.32
CA SER A 143 -1.32 10.95 -11.67
C SER A 143 -1.10 10.23 -10.34
N PHE A 144 -0.25 9.19 -10.34
CA PHE A 144 0.11 8.45 -9.12
C PHE A 144 0.68 9.39 -8.04
N GLU A 145 1.69 10.19 -8.38
CA GLU A 145 2.40 11.09 -7.48
C GLU A 145 1.46 12.18 -6.93
N ASN A 146 0.59 12.72 -7.77
CA ASN A 146 -0.41 13.72 -7.37
C ASN A 146 -1.40 13.14 -6.34
N TYR A 147 -1.93 11.94 -6.59
CA TYR A 147 -2.84 11.28 -5.65
C TYR A 147 -2.13 10.86 -4.36
N MET A 148 -0.90 10.36 -4.46
CA MET A 148 -0.04 10.08 -3.30
C MET A 148 0.13 11.34 -2.45
N LYS A 149 0.52 12.46 -3.06
CA LYS A 149 0.73 13.73 -2.34
C LYS A 149 -0.56 14.26 -1.72
N LYS A 150 -1.70 14.11 -2.39
CA LYS A 150 -3.01 14.50 -1.84
C LYS A 150 -3.41 13.65 -0.63
N LEU A 151 -3.14 12.35 -0.66
CA LEU A 151 -3.52 11.43 0.40
C LEU A 151 -2.53 11.43 1.58
N MET A 152 -1.25 11.65 1.29
CA MET A 152 -0.14 11.67 2.24
C MET A 152 0.76 12.89 1.97
N PRO A 153 0.33 14.10 2.37
CA PRO A 153 1.06 15.34 2.09
C PRO A 153 2.48 15.37 2.66
N GLN A 154 2.73 14.60 3.72
CA GLN A 154 4.01 14.48 4.39
C GLN A 154 5.01 13.58 3.65
N CYS A 155 4.56 12.72 2.73
CA CYS A 155 5.48 11.87 1.96
C CYS A 155 6.38 12.73 1.06
N GLU A 156 7.67 12.41 1.10
CA GLU A 156 8.65 12.88 0.14
C GLU A 156 8.61 11.98 -1.09
N ILE A 157 8.44 12.61 -2.26
CA ILE A 157 8.27 11.89 -3.53
C ILE A 157 9.37 12.33 -4.48
N HIS A 158 10.12 11.37 -4.99
CA HIS A 158 11.10 11.56 -6.06
C HIS A 158 10.63 10.84 -7.32
N ALA A 159 10.50 11.59 -8.40
CA ALA A 159 10.21 11.05 -9.72
C ALA A 159 11.49 10.96 -10.55
N PHE A 160 11.67 9.87 -11.28
CA PHE A 160 12.85 9.60 -12.09
C PHE A 160 12.44 9.21 -13.50
N ASP A 161 13.11 9.75 -14.52
CA ASP A 161 12.93 9.32 -15.91
C ASP A 161 14.17 9.63 -16.75
N LYS A 162 14.31 8.98 -17.91
CA LYS A 162 15.34 9.30 -18.90
C LYS A 162 15.07 10.63 -19.61
N ILE A 163 13.80 10.98 -19.81
CA ILE A 163 13.37 12.23 -20.44
C ILE A 163 13.05 13.23 -19.34
N LEU A 164 13.47 14.48 -19.51
CA LEU A 164 13.12 15.54 -18.58
C LEU A 164 11.63 15.89 -18.70
N TYR A 165 10.89 15.76 -17.60
CA TYR A 165 9.51 16.21 -17.49
C TYR A 165 9.38 17.23 -16.34
N SER A 166 8.33 18.04 -16.39
CA SER A 166 8.01 18.98 -15.33
C SER A 166 7.06 18.33 -14.32
N CYS A 167 7.59 17.84 -13.20
CA CYS A 167 6.75 17.41 -12.09
C CYS A 167 5.91 18.58 -11.56
N PRO A 168 4.63 18.35 -11.20
CA PRO A 168 3.79 19.38 -10.62
C PRO A 168 4.40 20.00 -9.35
N ILE A 169 4.23 21.31 -9.22
CA ILE A 169 4.75 22.10 -8.09
C ILE A 169 4.24 21.51 -6.77
N LYS A 170 5.15 21.30 -5.80
CA LYS A 170 4.88 20.71 -4.48
C LYS A 170 4.41 19.25 -4.50
N THR A 171 4.40 18.57 -5.65
CA THR A 171 4.09 17.14 -5.73
C THR A 171 5.33 16.29 -5.50
N CYS A 172 6.37 16.49 -6.32
CA CYS A 172 7.58 15.68 -6.28
C CYS A 172 8.82 16.48 -6.71
N SER A 173 9.98 15.92 -6.38
CA SER A 173 11.27 16.36 -6.92
C SER A 173 11.62 15.46 -8.12
N PHE A 174 11.81 16.06 -9.29
CA PHE A 174 12.08 15.33 -10.53
C PHE A 174 13.58 15.18 -10.79
N HIS A 175 13.99 14.02 -11.26
CA HIS A 175 15.38 13.70 -11.58
C HIS A 175 15.48 13.05 -12.96
N GLN A 176 16.30 13.62 -13.84
CA GLN A 176 16.59 12.99 -15.13
C GLN A 176 17.70 11.94 -14.95
N ILE A 177 17.31 10.72 -14.54
CA ILE A 177 18.23 9.63 -14.20
C ILE A 177 17.70 8.31 -14.78
N ILE A 178 18.59 7.56 -15.44
CA ILE A 178 18.35 6.18 -15.86
C ILE A 178 18.89 5.25 -14.78
N PHE A 179 18.09 4.29 -14.34
CA PHE A 179 18.53 3.31 -13.34
C PHE A 179 19.33 2.18 -14.03
N GLY A 180 20.47 1.80 -13.46
CA GLY A 180 21.33 0.78 -14.07
C GLY A 180 22.62 0.53 -13.29
N THR A 181 23.68 0.16 -13.99
CA THR A 181 24.96 -0.27 -13.37
C THR A 181 25.84 0.88 -12.90
N GLY A 182 25.65 2.10 -13.41
CA GLY A 182 26.61 3.19 -13.16
C GLY A 182 27.77 3.26 -14.15
N ILE A 183 27.81 2.37 -15.16
CA ILE A 183 28.96 2.21 -16.06
C ILE A 183 28.63 2.79 -17.45
N GLU A 184 29.58 3.55 -18.00
CA GLU A 184 29.54 4.07 -19.37
C GLU A 184 29.48 2.92 -20.42
N PRO A 185 28.87 3.14 -21.59
CA PRO A 185 28.40 4.42 -22.16
C PRO A 185 26.94 4.75 -21.84
N ASN A 186 26.28 3.97 -20.97
CA ASN A 186 24.82 4.05 -20.81
C ASN A 186 24.36 5.26 -19.97
N GLY A 187 25.28 5.98 -19.31
CA GLY A 187 24.96 7.13 -18.44
C GLY A 187 24.01 6.83 -17.26
N SER A 188 23.72 5.54 -17.00
CA SER A 188 22.83 5.10 -15.92
C SER A 188 23.48 5.32 -14.55
N LYS A 189 22.68 5.43 -13.50
CA LYS A 189 23.16 5.46 -12.10
C LYS A 189 22.73 4.20 -11.35
N ASN A 190 23.61 3.74 -10.47
CA ASN A 190 23.30 2.61 -9.60
C ASN A 190 22.39 3.04 -8.44
N TRP A 191 21.63 2.06 -7.90
CA TRP A 191 20.67 2.26 -6.81
C TRP A 191 21.26 2.95 -5.58
N MET A 192 22.44 2.51 -5.12
CA MET A 192 23.09 3.08 -3.94
C MET A 192 23.64 4.49 -4.20
N THR A 193 24.14 4.78 -5.40
CA THR A 193 24.57 6.11 -5.79
C THR A 193 23.40 7.09 -5.73
N ILE A 194 22.24 6.71 -6.26
CA ILE A 194 21.02 7.54 -6.20
C ILE A 194 20.62 7.79 -4.73
N ILE A 195 20.60 6.74 -3.91
CA ILE A 195 20.29 6.85 -2.48
C ILE A 195 21.28 7.77 -1.75
N GLN A 196 22.57 7.68 -2.06
CA GLN A 196 23.62 8.50 -1.46
C GLN A 196 23.47 9.97 -1.86
N GLU A 197 23.30 10.26 -3.15
CA GLU A 197 23.13 11.61 -3.68
C GLU A 197 21.88 12.31 -3.12
N LEU A 198 20.82 11.53 -2.84
CA LEU A 198 19.60 12.03 -2.22
C LEU A 198 19.62 12.01 -0.68
N ASN A 199 20.74 11.61 -0.05
CA ASN A 199 20.90 11.53 1.41
C ASN A 199 19.93 10.56 2.11
N HIS A 200 19.63 9.42 1.48
CA HIS A 200 18.66 8.43 1.94
C HIS A 200 19.27 7.13 2.47
N ILE A 201 20.59 7.08 2.71
CA ILE A 201 21.31 5.86 3.13
C ILE A 201 20.70 5.18 4.37
N ASN A 202 20.20 5.97 5.31
CA ASN A 202 19.61 5.51 6.56
C ASN A 202 18.08 5.66 6.60
N ARG A 203 17.44 5.80 5.44
CA ARG A 203 15.99 5.91 5.32
C ARG A 203 15.41 4.65 4.71
N SER A 204 14.23 4.28 5.17
CA SER A 204 13.43 3.25 4.53
C SER A 204 12.72 3.88 3.34
N ILE A 205 12.78 3.22 2.19
CA ILE A 205 11.96 3.56 1.02
C ILE A 205 10.64 2.82 1.20
N ASP A 206 9.54 3.53 1.42
CA ASP A 206 8.25 2.89 1.70
C ASP A 206 7.62 2.32 0.42
N ILE A 207 7.77 3.04 -0.70
CA ILE A 207 7.21 2.63 -2.00
C ILE A 207 8.22 2.89 -3.11
N LEU A 208 8.47 1.86 -3.92
CA LEU A 208 9.07 1.97 -5.24
C LEU A 208 8.01 1.66 -6.29
N LYS A 209 7.51 2.69 -6.99
CA LYS A 209 6.80 2.52 -8.28
C LYS A 209 7.86 2.46 -9.38
N ILE A 210 7.77 1.48 -10.28
CA ILE A 210 8.73 1.32 -11.37
C ILE A 210 8.08 0.77 -12.62
N ASP A 211 8.27 1.49 -13.72
CA ASP A 211 7.83 1.13 -15.06
C ASP A 211 8.86 1.69 -16.04
N ILE A 212 9.80 0.87 -16.47
CA ILE A 212 10.98 1.25 -17.25
C ILE A 212 11.17 0.36 -18.48
N GLU A 213 10.04 -0.03 -19.08
CA GLU A 213 9.96 -0.58 -20.45
C GLU A 213 10.87 -1.81 -20.66
N GLY A 214 10.87 -2.74 -19.70
CA GLY A 214 11.63 -4.00 -19.74
C GLY A 214 12.98 -3.94 -19.02
N SER A 215 13.46 -2.75 -18.62
CA SER A 215 14.71 -2.59 -17.86
C SER A 215 14.58 -3.04 -16.41
N GLU A 216 13.39 -3.45 -15.95
CA GLU A 216 13.16 -4.01 -14.61
C GLU A 216 14.03 -5.27 -14.42
N TYR A 217 14.08 -6.12 -15.44
CA TYR A 217 14.78 -7.41 -15.37
C TYR A 217 16.28 -7.29 -15.13
N SER A 218 16.91 -6.20 -15.58
CA SER A 218 18.32 -5.91 -15.33
C SER A 218 18.54 -5.06 -14.08
N PHE A 219 17.57 -4.22 -13.71
CA PHE A 219 17.66 -3.35 -12.53
C PHE A 219 17.50 -4.09 -11.19
N PHE A 220 16.50 -4.97 -11.04
CA PHE A 220 16.24 -5.61 -9.75
C PHE A 220 17.39 -6.47 -9.21
N PRO A 221 18.16 -7.21 -10.03
CA PRO A 221 19.39 -7.86 -9.56
C PRO A 221 20.38 -6.89 -8.91
N LEU A 222 20.52 -5.67 -9.45
CA LEU A 222 21.40 -4.63 -8.90
C LEU A 222 20.86 -4.09 -7.58
N LEU A 223 19.54 -3.85 -7.50
CA LEU A 223 18.88 -3.45 -6.25
C LEU A 223 19.11 -4.49 -5.16
N PHE A 224 18.88 -5.78 -5.43
CA PHE A 224 18.99 -6.82 -4.41
C PHE A 224 20.43 -7.26 -4.10
N ASN A 225 21.40 -6.91 -4.94
CA ASN A 225 22.82 -7.03 -4.61
C ASN A 225 23.35 -5.85 -3.77
N SER A 226 22.51 -4.85 -3.49
CA SER A 226 22.85 -3.72 -2.65
C SER A 226 22.59 -3.99 -1.15
N ASN A 227 22.75 -2.97 -0.31
CA ASN A 227 22.51 -3.10 1.12
C ASN A 227 21.01 -3.34 1.41
N LYS A 228 20.68 -4.41 2.14
CA LYS A 228 19.29 -4.78 2.49
C LYS A 228 18.49 -3.67 3.18
N ILE A 229 19.14 -2.74 3.87
CA ILE A 229 18.49 -1.59 4.52
C ILE A 229 17.79 -0.68 3.48
N SER A 230 18.28 -0.65 2.24
CA SER A 230 17.71 0.18 1.16
C SER A 230 16.58 -0.49 0.39
N PHE A 231 16.18 -1.71 0.76
CA PHE A 231 15.14 -2.43 0.03
C PHE A 231 13.77 -1.78 0.30
N PRO A 232 12.98 -1.48 -0.76
CA PRO A 232 11.67 -0.87 -0.58
C PRO A 232 10.73 -1.74 0.27
N ARG A 233 9.88 -1.14 1.10
CA ARG A 233 8.82 -1.89 1.80
C ARG A 233 7.82 -2.45 0.77
N GLN A 234 7.45 -1.65 -0.23
CA GLN A 234 6.56 -2.04 -1.30
C GLN A 234 7.18 -1.79 -2.67
N ILE A 235 6.99 -2.72 -3.60
CA ILE A 235 7.39 -2.57 -5.00
C ILE A 235 6.13 -2.69 -5.85
N LEU A 236 5.87 -1.65 -6.65
CA LEU A 236 4.74 -1.57 -7.58
C LEU A 236 5.32 -1.51 -8.98
N VAL A 237 5.24 -2.61 -9.71
CA VAL A 237 6.01 -2.77 -10.95
C VAL A 237 5.10 -3.18 -12.10
N GLU A 238 5.32 -2.56 -13.25
CA GLU A 238 4.79 -3.06 -14.51
C GLU A 238 5.79 -4.00 -15.17
N LEU A 239 5.35 -5.21 -15.49
CA LEU A 239 6.17 -6.22 -16.13
C LEU A 239 5.86 -6.30 -17.61
N HIS A 240 6.92 -6.12 -18.39
CA HIS A 240 6.89 -6.16 -19.85
C HIS A 240 7.13 -7.60 -20.34
N PRO A 241 6.40 -8.06 -21.37
CA PRO A 241 6.55 -9.42 -21.85
C PRO A 241 7.94 -9.67 -22.46
N ILE A 242 8.62 -10.69 -21.94
CA ILE A 242 9.91 -11.18 -22.42
C ILE A 242 9.94 -12.72 -22.32
N ASN A 243 11.11 -13.34 -22.52
CA ASN A 243 11.31 -14.76 -22.30
C ASN A 243 10.82 -15.20 -20.90
N VAL A 244 9.94 -16.21 -20.86
CA VAL A 244 9.32 -16.72 -19.63
C VAL A 244 10.32 -17.16 -18.56
N SER A 245 11.53 -17.61 -18.95
CA SER A 245 12.58 -17.99 -17.99
C SER A 245 13.13 -16.76 -17.26
N ILE A 246 13.24 -15.63 -17.95
CA ILE A 246 13.65 -14.34 -17.36
C ILE A 246 12.57 -13.86 -16.41
N VAL A 247 11.29 -13.96 -16.81
CA VAL A 247 10.17 -13.57 -15.96
C VAL A 247 10.10 -14.44 -14.69
N HIS A 248 10.25 -15.76 -14.80
CA HIS A 248 10.36 -16.61 -13.61
C HIS A 248 11.56 -16.21 -12.72
N GLY A 249 12.71 -15.91 -13.32
CA GLY A 249 13.89 -15.45 -12.59
C GLY A 249 13.66 -14.15 -11.81
N PHE A 250 12.86 -13.23 -12.36
CA PHE A 250 12.43 -12.01 -11.67
C PHE A 250 11.63 -12.33 -10.40
N PHE A 251 10.60 -13.18 -10.50
CA PHE A 251 9.79 -13.52 -9.34
C PHE A 251 10.57 -14.37 -8.31
N ASP A 252 11.42 -15.29 -8.77
CA ASP A 252 12.34 -16.04 -7.90
C ASP A 252 13.23 -15.07 -7.10
N LEU A 253 13.73 -14.01 -7.74
CA LEU A 253 14.55 -12.99 -7.10
C LEU A 253 13.78 -12.21 -6.02
N LEU A 254 12.54 -11.80 -6.28
CA LEU A 254 11.68 -11.11 -5.32
C LEU A 254 11.37 -12.03 -4.12
N ARG A 255 10.98 -13.27 -4.40
CA ARG A 255 10.69 -14.30 -3.39
C ARG A 255 11.89 -14.55 -2.48
N ASN A 256 13.10 -14.70 -3.05
CA ASN A 256 14.35 -14.91 -2.31
C ASN A 256 14.76 -13.71 -1.44
N ASN A 257 14.18 -12.53 -1.69
CA ASN A 257 14.37 -11.32 -0.91
C ASN A 257 13.18 -11.00 0.01
N ASN A 258 12.37 -12.01 0.33
CA ASN A 258 11.25 -11.96 1.29
C ASN A 258 10.09 -11.04 0.86
N TYR A 259 9.83 -10.98 -0.45
CA TYR A 259 8.65 -10.31 -0.97
C TYR A 259 7.52 -11.30 -1.25
N VAL A 260 6.32 -10.88 -0.89
CA VAL A 260 5.07 -11.57 -1.23
C VAL A 260 4.29 -10.75 -2.27
N ILE A 261 3.49 -11.42 -3.10
CA ILE A 261 2.64 -10.78 -4.10
C ILE A 261 1.30 -10.49 -3.46
N PHE A 262 0.96 -9.20 -3.30
CA PHE A 262 -0.34 -8.77 -2.76
C PHE A 262 -1.34 -8.33 -3.82
N ASN A 263 -0.86 -7.99 -5.02
CA ASN A 263 -1.72 -7.58 -6.12
C ASN A 263 -1.13 -8.01 -7.45
N LYS A 264 -2.04 -8.30 -8.39
CA LYS A 264 -1.78 -8.57 -9.79
C LYS A 264 -2.93 -8.00 -10.58
N GLU A 265 -2.65 -7.15 -11.56
CA GLU A 265 -3.65 -6.67 -12.50
C GLU A 265 -3.10 -6.65 -13.92
N ASN A 266 -3.99 -6.77 -14.89
CA ASN A 266 -3.65 -6.68 -16.31
C ASN A 266 -3.71 -5.23 -16.77
N ASN A 267 -2.69 -4.78 -17.51
CA ASN A 267 -2.76 -3.50 -18.22
C ASN A 267 -3.58 -3.70 -19.50
N LEU A 268 -4.89 -3.51 -19.39
CA LEU A 268 -5.85 -3.67 -20.48
C LEU A 268 -5.60 -2.74 -21.68
N LEU A 269 -4.88 -1.64 -21.48
CA LEU A 269 -4.56 -0.69 -22.54
C LEU A 269 -3.28 -1.07 -23.29
N ALA A 270 -2.28 -1.65 -22.60
CA ALA A 270 -1.03 -2.10 -23.22
C ALA A 270 -1.16 -3.46 -23.93
N GLY A 271 -2.06 -4.34 -23.45
CA GLY A 271 -2.39 -5.60 -24.11
C GLY A 271 -2.36 -6.81 -23.17
N PRO A 272 -2.65 -8.03 -23.68
CA PRO A 272 -2.90 -9.21 -22.85
C PRO A 272 -1.66 -9.79 -22.16
N TYR A 273 -0.48 -9.20 -22.37
CA TYR A 273 0.79 -9.68 -21.86
C TYR A 273 1.52 -8.67 -20.95
N PHE A 274 0.85 -7.57 -20.59
CA PHE A 274 1.36 -6.54 -19.71
C PHE A 274 0.62 -6.62 -18.39
N PHE A 275 1.36 -6.80 -17.31
CA PHE A 275 0.79 -7.00 -15.99
C PHE A 275 1.50 -6.14 -14.97
N GLU A 276 0.71 -5.58 -14.08
CA GLU A 276 1.20 -4.84 -12.94
C GLU A 276 1.12 -5.71 -11.70
N TYR A 277 2.17 -5.63 -10.89
CA TYR A 277 2.31 -6.40 -9.67
C TYR A 277 2.58 -5.48 -8.48
N GLY A 278 1.94 -5.80 -7.37
CA GLY A 278 2.23 -5.22 -6.06
C GLY A 278 2.92 -6.26 -5.17
N PHE A 279 4.11 -5.90 -4.67
CA PHE A 279 4.86 -6.72 -3.74
C PHE A 279 5.02 -6.05 -2.39
N LEU A 280 4.97 -6.83 -1.31
CA LEU A 280 5.20 -6.39 0.06
C LEU A 280 6.39 -7.16 0.64
N LYS A 281 7.36 -6.45 1.21
CA LYS A 281 8.46 -7.06 1.95
C LYS A 281 8.01 -7.46 3.36
N LEU A 282 8.30 -8.69 3.76
CA LEU A 282 8.04 -9.20 5.11
C LEU A 282 9.34 -9.59 5.82
N ASN A 283 9.24 -9.82 7.13
CA ASN A 283 10.33 -10.35 7.92
C ASN A 283 10.57 -11.83 7.56
N PRO A 284 11.82 -12.33 7.55
CA PRO A 284 12.11 -13.75 7.32
C PRO A 284 11.29 -14.73 8.19
N HIS A 285 10.89 -14.33 9.40
CA HIS A 285 10.08 -15.17 10.29
C HIS A 285 8.69 -15.50 9.74
N PHE A 286 8.15 -14.66 8.86
CA PHE A 286 6.88 -14.95 8.17
C PHE A 286 6.94 -16.24 7.35
N PHE A 287 8.10 -16.57 6.79
CA PHE A 287 8.26 -17.69 5.86
C PHE A 287 8.51 -19.03 6.56
N ILE A 288 8.59 -19.05 7.90
CA ILE A 288 8.79 -20.27 8.69
C ILE A 288 7.43 -20.94 8.93
N GLN A 289 7.31 -22.21 8.53
CA GLN A 289 6.13 -23.00 8.80
C GLN A 289 6.04 -23.38 10.29
N SER A 290 4.82 -23.38 10.83
CA SER A 290 4.55 -23.68 12.25
C SER A 290 5.07 -25.06 12.70
N HIS A 291 5.18 -26.03 11.79
CA HIS A 291 5.71 -27.37 12.08
C HIS A 291 7.23 -27.39 12.33
N ASP A 292 8.00 -26.50 11.69
CA ASP A 292 9.46 -26.44 11.82
C ASP A 292 9.90 -25.88 13.18
N SER A 293 9.07 -25.03 13.79
CA SER A 293 9.29 -24.46 15.13
C SER A 293 9.19 -25.48 16.28
N LYS A 294 8.60 -26.67 16.05
CA LYS A 294 8.49 -27.73 17.08
C LYS A 294 9.67 -28.70 17.09
N VAL A 295 10.53 -28.68 16.07
CA VAL A 295 11.69 -29.58 15.94
C VAL A 295 12.96 -28.97 16.57
N LYS A 296 12.92 -27.69 16.97
CA LYS A 296 14.05 -26.96 17.57
C LYS A 296 13.88 -26.62 19.07
N LYS A 297 13.08 -27.40 19.81
CA LYS A 297 13.06 -27.34 21.28
C LYS A 297 13.58 -28.64 21.87
#